data_AF-A0A919Z210-F1
#
_entry.id   AF-A0A919Z210-F1
#
_cell.length_a   1.000
_cell.length_b   1.000
_cell.length_c   1.000
_cell.angle_alpha   90.00
_cell.angle_beta   90.00
_cell.angle_gamma   90.00
#
_symmetry.space_group_name_H-M   'P 1'
#
loop_
_entity.id
_entity.type
_entity.pdbx_description
1 polymer ?
#
loop_
_entity_poly.entity_id
_entity_poly.type
_entity_poly.pdbx_seq_one_letter_code
_entity_poly.pdbx_strand_id
1 'polypeptide(L)'
;MDRDKHMENLRRELMELPRTKKAQLLLVEFSRFLSRFFRSKEHFVNDHLLDAYSSVEEAMSHWARIVVIEHGGDIHGQIWEQVKRYNAGVHKLYEELILSEETLSQRVELVMLACEFSIVTQMESCCSILLELLNSRHQPWSAAEIRQHPSIAGLDVDISLLLGVLAKKTLIREVLIGGEMGDPIQIKYTC
;
A
#
# COMPACT_ATOMS: atom_id res chain seq x y z
N MET A 1 -6.29 42.72 0.48
CA MET A 1 -4.93 42.14 0.45
C MET A 1 -4.77 40.99 1.45
N ASP A 2 -4.80 41.21 2.78
CA ASP A 2 -4.67 40.08 3.74
C ASP A 2 -5.90 39.15 3.79
N ARG A 3 -7.10 39.71 3.63
CA ARG A 3 -8.35 38.94 3.62
C ARG A 3 -8.47 38.02 2.38
N ASP A 4 -7.94 38.46 1.25
CA ASP A 4 -7.98 37.72 -0.02
C ASP A 4 -6.99 36.55 0.02
N LYS A 5 -5.77 36.79 0.54
CA LYS A 5 -4.76 35.74 0.77
C LYS A 5 -5.23 34.68 1.77
N HIS A 6 -5.91 35.10 2.85
CA HIS A 6 -6.48 34.15 3.82
C HIS A 6 -7.56 33.27 3.19
N MET A 7 -8.41 33.84 2.34
CA MET A 7 -9.47 33.11 1.65
C MET A 7 -8.93 32.16 0.58
N GLU A 8 -7.85 32.53 -0.11
CA GLU A 8 -7.13 31.65 -1.03
C GLU A 8 -6.45 30.48 -0.31
N ASN A 9 -5.81 30.73 0.84
CA ASN A 9 -5.20 29.67 1.65
C ASN A 9 -6.24 28.68 2.17
N LEU A 10 -7.38 29.17 2.67
CA LEU A 10 -8.46 28.31 3.14
C LEU A 10 -9.06 27.44 2.02
N ARG A 11 -9.23 28.02 0.82
CA ARG A 11 -9.65 27.25 -0.36
C ARG A 11 -8.65 26.16 -0.73
N ARG A 12 -7.35 26.45 -0.65
CA ARG A 12 -6.30 25.47 -0.91
C ARG A 12 -6.33 24.33 0.11
N GLU A 13 -6.41 24.66 1.40
CA GLU A 13 -6.52 23.67 2.48
C GLU A 13 -7.73 22.75 2.31
N LEU A 14 -8.90 23.31 1.96
CA LEU A 14 -10.11 22.55 1.72
C LEU A 14 -9.99 21.59 0.52
N MET A 15 -9.21 21.93 -0.50
CA MET A 15 -8.97 21.08 -1.66
C MET A 15 -7.92 19.99 -1.41
N GLU A 16 -6.96 20.23 -0.53
CA GLU A 16 -5.90 19.27 -0.17
C GLU A 16 -6.39 18.21 0.83
N LEU A 17 -7.31 18.54 1.73
CA LEU A 17 -7.86 17.58 2.71
C LEU A 17 -8.40 16.28 2.08
N PRO A 18 -9.22 16.30 1.02
CA PRO A 18 -9.67 15.10 0.33
C PRO A 18 -8.52 14.29 -0.30
N ARG A 19 -7.48 14.97 -0.82
CA ARG A 19 -6.32 14.33 -1.45
C ARG A 19 -5.48 13.59 -0.42
N THR A 20 -5.14 14.24 0.69
CA THR A 20 -4.39 13.62 1.78
C THR A 20 -5.14 12.42 2.34
N LYS A 21 -6.45 12.55 2.59
CA LYS A 21 -7.27 11.42 3.06
C LYS A 21 -7.28 10.26 2.08
N LYS A 22 -7.41 10.53 0.77
CA LYS A 22 -7.33 9.49 -0.26
C LYS A 22 -5.97 8.79 -0.23
N ALA A 23 -4.87 9.54 -0.16
CA ALA A 23 -3.52 8.98 -0.11
C ALA A 23 -3.29 8.13 1.15
N GLN A 24 -3.81 8.55 2.30
CA GLN A 24 -3.76 7.76 3.55
C GLN A 24 -4.54 6.45 3.44
N LEU A 25 -5.74 6.47 2.85
CA LEU A 25 -6.54 5.27 2.62
C LEU A 25 -5.83 4.31 1.66
N LEU A 26 -5.24 4.82 0.57
CA LEU A 26 -4.44 4.02 -0.36
C LEU A 26 -3.25 3.37 0.35
N LEU A 27 -2.52 4.13 1.18
CA LEU A 27 -1.37 3.58 1.92
C LEU A 27 -1.79 2.45 2.86
N VAL A 28 -2.90 2.62 3.59
CA VAL A 28 -3.44 1.61 4.51
C VAL A 28 -3.82 0.33 3.77
N GLU A 29 -4.63 0.44 2.72
CA GLU A 29 -5.07 -0.73 1.96
C GLU A 29 -3.91 -1.40 1.21
N PHE A 30 -2.94 -0.62 0.71
CA PHE A 30 -1.73 -1.17 0.10
C PHE A 30 -0.83 -1.89 1.09
N SER A 31 -0.66 -1.37 2.30
CA SER A 31 0.09 -2.05 3.37
C SER A 31 -0.52 -3.42 3.70
N ARG A 32 -1.86 -3.47 3.79
CA ARG A 32 -2.59 -4.73 4.06
C ARG A 32 -2.52 -5.68 2.88
N PHE A 33 -2.67 -5.17 1.65
CA PHE A 33 -2.51 -5.94 0.42
C PHE A 33 -1.14 -6.61 0.35
N LEU A 34 -0.05 -5.86 0.56
CA LEU A 34 1.30 -6.39 0.60
C LEU A 34 1.47 -7.49 1.67
N SER A 35 1.01 -7.23 2.89
CA SER A 35 1.13 -8.18 4.00
C SER A 35 0.45 -9.51 3.66
N ARG A 36 -0.79 -9.47 3.15
CA ARG A 36 -1.55 -10.67 2.78
C ARG A 36 -0.96 -11.39 1.57
N PHE A 37 -0.46 -10.66 0.58
CA PHE A 37 0.26 -11.23 -0.55
C PHE A 37 1.51 -12.01 -0.10
N PHE A 38 2.35 -11.41 0.75
CA PHE A 38 3.56 -12.11 1.23
C PHE A 38 3.22 -13.34 2.09
N ARG A 39 2.19 -13.26 2.93
CA ARG A 39 1.69 -14.44 3.67
C ARG A 39 1.20 -15.53 2.73
N SER A 40 0.46 -15.18 1.69
CA SER A 40 0.01 -16.16 0.69
C SER A 40 1.20 -16.86 0.03
N LYS A 41 2.22 -16.09 -0.38
CA LYS A 41 3.45 -16.63 -0.97
C LYS A 41 4.21 -17.55 -0.01
N GLU A 42 4.31 -17.18 1.26
CA GLU A 42 4.92 -18.01 2.30
C GLU A 42 4.15 -19.33 2.49
N HIS A 43 2.83 -19.28 2.65
CA HIS A 43 2.01 -20.48 2.79
C HIS A 43 2.09 -21.38 1.56
N PHE A 44 2.11 -20.81 0.36
CA PHE A 44 2.19 -21.57 -0.89
C PHE A 44 3.51 -22.32 -1.03
N VAL A 45 4.65 -21.67 -0.72
CA VAL A 45 5.98 -22.30 -0.77
C VAL A 45 6.14 -23.42 0.28
N ASN A 46 5.39 -23.35 1.38
CA ASN A 46 5.39 -24.37 2.43
C ASN A 46 4.29 -25.43 2.26
N ASP A 47 3.67 -25.54 1.08
CA ASP A 47 2.59 -26.50 0.77
C ASP A 47 1.33 -26.37 1.66
N HIS A 48 1.16 -25.24 2.35
CA HIS A 48 -0.02 -24.91 3.16
C HIS A 48 -1.11 -24.27 2.30
N LEU A 49 -1.65 -25.04 1.35
CA LEU A 49 -2.44 -24.49 0.24
C LEU A 49 -3.76 -23.80 0.66
N LEU A 50 -4.42 -24.28 1.72
CA LEU A 50 -5.65 -23.65 2.23
C LEU A 50 -5.37 -22.27 2.86
N ASP A 51 -4.25 -22.14 3.57
CA ASP A 51 -3.82 -20.86 4.15
C ASP A 51 -3.32 -19.88 3.07
N ALA A 52 -2.68 -20.42 2.02
CA ALA A 52 -2.29 -19.65 0.84
C ALA A 52 -3.52 -19.06 0.12
N TYR A 53 -4.56 -19.88 -0.06
CA TYR A 53 -5.85 -19.45 -0.61
C TYR A 53 -6.52 -18.38 0.28
N SER A 54 -6.61 -18.61 1.59
CA SER A 54 -7.21 -17.62 2.50
C SER A 54 -6.47 -16.28 2.44
N SER A 55 -5.14 -16.32 2.39
CA SER A 55 -4.33 -15.09 2.35
C SER A 55 -4.43 -14.38 1.00
N VAL A 56 -4.54 -15.11 -0.12
CA VAL A 56 -4.69 -14.49 -1.45
C VAL A 56 -6.08 -13.87 -1.63
N GLU A 57 -7.11 -14.47 -1.05
CA GLU A 57 -8.47 -13.90 -1.02
C GLU A 57 -8.47 -12.57 -0.26
N GLU A 58 -7.87 -12.53 0.93
CA GLU A 58 -7.76 -11.28 1.69
C GLU A 58 -6.93 -10.22 0.93
N ALA A 59 -5.86 -10.63 0.25
CA ALA A 59 -5.06 -9.75 -0.60
C ALA A 59 -5.90 -9.15 -1.75
N MET A 60 -6.70 -9.97 -2.43
CA MET A 60 -7.65 -9.54 -3.47
C MET A 60 -8.68 -8.56 -2.92
N SER A 61 -9.21 -8.80 -1.72
CA SER A 61 -10.15 -7.90 -1.06
C SER A 61 -9.55 -6.51 -0.77
N HIS A 62 -8.27 -6.43 -0.37
CA HIS A 62 -7.58 -5.15 -0.21
C HIS A 62 -7.29 -4.47 -1.56
N TRP A 63 -6.86 -5.24 -2.57
CA TRP A 63 -6.65 -4.69 -3.92
C TRP A 63 -7.96 -4.14 -4.52
N ALA A 64 -9.09 -4.81 -4.32
CA ALA A 64 -10.40 -4.33 -4.71
C ALA A 64 -10.75 -2.98 -4.05
N ARG A 65 -10.42 -2.79 -2.77
CA ARG A 65 -10.59 -1.50 -2.07
C ARG A 65 -9.70 -0.42 -2.66
N ILE A 66 -8.46 -0.72 -3.03
CA ILE A 66 -7.56 0.22 -3.73
C ILE A 66 -8.23 0.71 -5.02
N VAL A 67 -8.73 -0.20 -5.86
CA VAL A 67 -9.44 0.16 -7.10
C VAL A 67 -10.63 1.08 -6.82
N VAL A 68 -11.44 0.79 -5.79
CA VAL A 68 -12.58 1.64 -5.39
C VAL A 68 -12.12 3.02 -4.94
N ILE A 69 -11.07 3.12 -4.11
CA ILE A 69 -10.52 4.39 -3.62
C ILE A 69 -9.98 5.23 -4.78
N GLU A 70 -9.26 4.62 -5.73
CA GLU A 70 -8.72 5.30 -6.90
C GLU A 70 -9.81 5.98 -7.73
N HIS A 71 -10.98 5.36 -7.83
CA HIS A 71 -12.14 5.85 -8.57
C HIS A 71 -13.09 6.72 -7.72
N GLY A 72 -12.76 6.97 -6.45
CA GLY A 72 -13.57 7.79 -5.55
C GLY A 72 -14.89 7.13 -5.11
N GLY A 73 -14.94 5.79 -5.12
CA GLY A 73 -16.10 5.01 -4.69
C GLY A 73 -16.19 4.80 -3.18
N ASP A 74 -17.25 4.11 -2.75
CA ASP A 74 -17.56 3.82 -1.34
C ASP A 74 -16.90 2.51 -0.88
N ILE A 75 -15.94 2.61 0.03
CA ILE A 75 -15.18 1.47 0.58
C ILE A 75 -15.97 0.62 1.60
N HIS A 76 -17.18 1.04 1.98
CA HIS A 76 -18.06 0.31 2.90
C HIS A 76 -19.26 -0.32 2.18
N GLY A 77 -19.47 0.03 0.91
CA GLY A 77 -20.55 -0.50 0.08
C GLY A 77 -20.21 -1.83 -0.60
N GLN A 78 -20.93 -2.11 -1.69
CA GLN A 78 -20.73 -3.31 -2.51
C GLN A 78 -19.43 -3.19 -3.31
N ILE A 79 -18.30 -3.58 -2.71
CA ILE A 79 -16.96 -3.45 -3.30
C ILE A 79 -16.88 -4.11 -4.67
N TRP A 80 -17.28 -5.38 -4.79
CA TRP A 80 -17.11 -6.14 -6.04
C TRP A 80 -17.99 -5.62 -7.19
N GLU A 81 -19.19 -5.10 -6.92
CA GLU A 81 -20.01 -4.43 -7.94
C GLU A 81 -19.41 -3.10 -8.43
N GLN A 82 -18.66 -2.41 -7.56
CA GLN A 82 -17.87 -1.25 -7.96
C GLN A 82 -16.64 -1.66 -8.77
N VAL A 83 -15.90 -2.67 -8.33
CA VAL A 83 -14.74 -3.21 -9.07
C VAL A 83 -15.16 -3.72 -10.44
N LYS A 84 -16.29 -4.42 -10.58
CA LYS A 84 -16.81 -4.85 -11.89
C LYS A 84 -16.98 -3.69 -12.87
N ARG A 85 -17.38 -2.52 -12.37
CA ARG A 85 -17.57 -1.30 -13.17
C ARG A 85 -16.26 -0.56 -13.43
N TYR A 86 -15.37 -0.48 -12.44
CA TYR A 86 -14.11 0.28 -12.52
C TYR A 86 -12.96 -0.51 -13.15
N ASN A 87 -12.87 -1.80 -12.86
CA ASN A 87 -11.84 -2.70 -13.35
C ASN A 87 -12.39 -4.14 -13.45
N ALA A 88 -13.02 -4.44 -14.59
CA ALA A 88 -13.59 -5.75 -14.88
C ALA A 88 -12.53 -6.88 -14.86
N GLY A 89 -11.25 -6.57 -15.11
CA GLY A 89 -10.16 -7.54 -15.05
C GLY A 89 -9.92 -8.06 -13.63
N VAL A 90 -9.90 -7.17 -12.63
CA VAL A 90 -9.76 -7.56 -11.21
C VAL A 90 -10.97 -8.35 -10.73
N HIS A 91 -12.18 -7.95 -11.14
CA HIS A 91 -13.39 -8.72 -10.84
C HIS A 91 -13.32 -10.13 -11.45
N LYS A 92 -12.91 -10.23 -12.72
CA LYS A 92 -12.80 -11.53 -13.41
C LYS A 92 -11.76 -12.42 -12.75
N LEU A 93 -10.62 -11.87 -12.31
CA LEU A 93 -9.61 -12.62 -11.59
C LEU A 93 -10.15 -13.23 -10.28
N TYR A 94 -11.01 -12.50 -9.57
CA TYR A 94 -11.69 -13.03 -8.38
C TYR A 94 -12.68 -14.14 -8.71
N GLU A 95 -13.43 -14.00 -9.81
CA GLU A 95 -14.27 -15.10 -10.31
C GLU A 95 -13.43 -16.35 -10.63
N GLU A 96 -12.28 -16.20 -11.30
CA GLU A 96 -11.40 -17.33 -11.63
C GLU A 96 -10.85 -18.01 -10.38
N LEU A 97 -10.53 -17.26 -9.32
CA LEU A 97 -10.10 -17.83 -8.04
C LEU A 97 -11.16 -18.77 -7.46
N ILE A 98 -12.44 -18.42 -7.58
CA ILE A 98 -13.54 -19.15 -6.92
C ILE A 98 -14.13 -20.23 -7.82
N LEU A 99 -14.34 -19.93 -9.10
CA LEU A 99 -15.22 -20.68 -10.00
C LEU A 99 -14.47 -21.53 -11.03
N SER A 100 -13.16 -21.33 -11.21
CA SER A 100 -12.39 -22.10 -12.20
C SER A 100 -12.34 -23.59 -11.83
N GLU A 101 -12.36 -24.44 -12.86
CA GLU A 101 -12.26 -25.91 -12.74
C GLU A 101 -10.81 -26.39 -12.53
N GLU A 102 -9.84 -25.48 -12.60
CA GLU A 102 -8.42 -25.77 -12.33
C GLU A 102 -8.19 -26.17 -10.85
N THR A 103 -7.05 -26.81 -10.59
CA THR A 103 -6.70 -27.17 -9.21
C THR A 103 -6.58 -25.91 -8.34
N LEU A 104 -6.81 -26.06 -7.03
CA LEU A 104 -6.66 -24.95 -6.09
C LEU A 104 -5.27 -24.30 -6.17
N SER A 105 -4.23 -25.10 -6.38
CA SER A 105 -2.85 -24.62 -6.52
C SER A 105 -2.70 -23.67 -7.71
N GLN A 106 -3.16 -24.09 -8.89
CA GLN A 106 -3.10 -23.28 -10.11
C GLN A 106 -3.92 -21.99 -9.99
N ARG A 107 -5.11 -22.04 -9.37
CA ARG A 107 -5.95 -20.85 -9.15
C ARG A 107 -5.28 -19.84 -8.23
N VAL A 108 -4.69 -20.30 -7.12
CA VAL A 108 -3.95 -19.47 -6.18
C VAL A 108 -2.71 -18.88 -6.84
N GLU A 109 -1.95 -19.68 -7.59
CA GLU A 109 -0.76 -19.22 -8.33
C GLU A 109 -1.10 -18.13 -9.36
N LEU A 110 -2.15 -18.33 -10.16
CA LEU A 110 -2.61 -17.34 -11.14
C LEU A 110 -2.92 -15.99 -10.47
N VAL A 111 -3.69 -16.02 -9.37
CA VAL A 111 -4.06 -14.79 -8.66
C VAL A 111 -2.85 -14.15 -7.99
N MET A 112 -1.94 -14.92 -7.40
CA MET A 112 -0.70 -14.40 -6.84
C MET A 112 0.15 -13.68 -7.90
N LEU A 113 0.27 -14.23 -9.12
CA LEU A 113 1.00 -13.57 -10.21
C LEU A 113 0.40 -12.20 -10.57
N ALA A 114 -0.93 -12.13 -10.67
CA ALA A 114 -1.62 -10.88 -10.92
C ALA A 114 -1.50 -9.88 -9.75
N CYS A 115 -1.55 -10.36 -8.50
CA CYS A 115 -1.29 -9.55 -7.33
C CYS A 115 0.15 -8.99 -7.34
N GLU A 116 1.15 -9.79 -7.68
CA GLU A 116 2.56 -9.34 -7.76
C GLU A 116 2.72 -8.24 -8.82
N PHE A 117 2.11 -8.41 -9.98
CA PHE A 117 2.08 -7.37 -11.02
C PHE A 117 1.39 -6.09 -10.53
N SER A 118 0.22 -6.23 -9.91
CA SER A 118 -0.55 -5.13 -9.33
C SER A 118 0.28 -4.34 -8.29
N ILE A 119 0.95 -5.05 -7.39
CA ILE A 119 1.83 -4.47 -6.38
C ILE A 119 2.90 -3.60 -7.05
N VAL A 120 3.60 -4.13 -8.05
CA VAL A 120 4.67 -3.39 -8.73
C VAL A 120 4.15 -2.15 -9.42
N THR A 121 3.00 -2.23 -10.08
CA THR A 121 2.45 -1.14 -10.89
C THR A 121 1.78 -0.02 -10.09
N GLN A 122 1.24 -0.31 -8.90
CA GLN A 122 0.56 0.67 -8.05
C GLN A 122 1.39 1.12 -6.84
N MET A 123 2.60 0.59 -6.65
CA MET A 123 3.43 0.88 -5.47
C MET A 123 3.67 2.38 -5.27
N GLU A 124 4.11 3.07 -6.31
CA GLU A 124 4.47 4.48 -6.22
C GLU A 124 3.24 5.35 -5.90
N SER A 125 2.11 5.11 -6.56
CA SER A 125 0.88 5.86 -6.32
C SER A 125 0.31 5.62 -4.93
N CYS A 126 0.29 4.36 -4.47
CA CYS A 126 -0.23 4.00 -3.15
C CYS A 126 0.69 4.46 -2.01
N CYS A 127 2.00 4.52 -2.24
CA CYS A 127 2.98 5.00 -1.27
C CYS A 127 3.33 6.50 -1.41
N SER A 128 2.59 7.26 -2.22
CA SER A 128 2.85 8.69 -2.50
C SER A 128 3.10 9.52 -1.23
N ILE A 129 2.24 9.40 -0.22
CA ILE A 129 2.39 10.15 1.05
C ILE A 129 3.69 9.80 1.82
N LEU A 130 4.17 8.56 1.70
CA LEU A 130 5.43 8.12 2.30
C LEU A 130 6.62 8.63 1.49
N LEU A 131 6.54 8.61 0.16
CA LEU A 131 7.57 9.15 -0.72
C LEU A 131 7.69 10.67 -0.59
N GLU A 132 6.57 11.38 -0.48
CA GLU A 132 6.53 12.82 -0.19
C GLU A 132 7.17 13.14 1.16
N LEU A 133 6.87 12.36 2.21
CA LEU A 133 7.49 12.51 3.52
C LEU A 133 9.01 12.31 3.45
N LEU A 134 9.48 11.28 2.76
CA LEU A 134 10.91 11.00 2.61
C LEU A 134 11.64 12.10 1.82
N ASN A 135 10.96 12.72 0.85
CA ASN A 135 11.48 13.85 0.07
C ASN A 135 11.36 15.21 0.80
N SER A 136 10.62 15.30 1.90
CA SER A 136 10.33 16.57 2.58
C SER A 136 11.55 17.24 3.22
N ARG A 137 12.64 16.50 3.43
CA ARG A 137 13.90 17.01 3.98
C ARG A 137 15.10 16.26 3.40
N HIS A 138 16.28 16.88 3.45
CA HIS A 138 17.52 16.26 2.99
C HIS A 138 18.03 15.15 3.92
N GLN A 139 17.72 15.22 5.21
CA GLN A 139 18.20 14.24 6.20
C GLN A 139 17.39 12.94 6.13
N PRO A 140 18.05 11.76 6.16
CA PRO A 140 17.35 10.48 6.19
C PRO A 140 16.38 10.34 7.37
N TRP A 141 15.30 9.60 7.15
CA TRP A 141 14.29 9.29 8.14
C TRP A 141 14.48 7.89 8.72
N SER A 142 14.38 7.74 10.02
CA SER A 142 14.20 6.43 10.65
C SER A 142 12.74 5.98 10.56
N ALA A 143 12.51 4.67 10.59
CA ALA A 143 11.16 4.12 10.64
C ALA A 143 10.37 4.60 11.88
N ALA A 144 11.06 4.89 12.99
CA ALA A 144 10.45 5.44 14.20
C ALA A 144 9.94 6.88 13.99
N GLU A 145 10.75 7.74 13.36
CA GLU A 145 10.33 9.11 13.03
C GLU A 145 9.13 9.10 12.07
N ILE A 146 9.14 8.24 11.06
CA ILE A 146 8.04 8.10 10.09
C ILE A 146 6.73 7.73 10.80
N ARG A 147 6.76 6.75 11.71
CA ARG A 147 5.58 6.32 12.47
C ARG A 147 4.97 7.44 13.33
N GLN A 148 5.80 8.36 13.80
CA GLN A 148 5.37 9.49 14.64
C GLN A 148 4.95 10.71 13.81
N HIS A 149 5.22 10.72 12.51
CA HIS A 149 4.90 11.87 11.66
C HIS A 149 3.38 12.07 11.56
N PRO A 150 2.83 13.30 11.69
CA PRO A 150 1.38 13.53 11.73
C PRO A 150 0.58 13.00 10.53
N SER A 151 1.21 12.89 9.35
CA SER A 151 0.56 12.33 8.16
C SER A 151 0.39 10.81 8.19
N ILE A 152 1.13 10.11 9.06
CA ILE A 152 1.20 8.65 9.18
C ILE A 152 0.71 8.16 10.55
N ALA A 153 0.89 8.98 11.59
CA ALA A 153 0.51 8.64 12.95
C ALA A 153 -0.99 8.27 13.04
N GLY A 154 -1.26 7.11 13.64
CA GLY A 154 -2.62 6.58 13.76
C GLY A 154 -3.14 5.78 12.55
N LEU A 155 -2.38 5.72 11.46
CA LEU A 155 -2.69 4.79 10.37
C LEU A 155 -2.27 3.37 10.75
N ASP A 156 -3.12 2.40 10.42
CA ASP A 156 -2.83 0.97 10.56
C ASP A 156 -1.99 0.49 9.37
N VAL A 157 -0.68 0.76 9.44
CA VAL A 157 0.30 0.46 8.38
C VAL A 157 1.56 -0.19 8.95
N ASP A 158 2.10 -1.16 8.22
CA ASP A 158 3.41 -1.75 8.50
C ASP A 158 4.50 -0.94 7.77
N ILE A 159 5.01 0.08 8.47
CA ILE A 159 6.06 0.96 7.95
C ILE A 159 7.34 0.19 7.59
N SER A 160 7.69 -0.85 8.36
CA SER A 160 8.90 -1.62 8.09
C SER A 160 8.76 -2.41 6.79
N LEU A 161 7.60 -3.05 6.57
CA LEU A 161 7.30 -3.77 5.33
C LEU A 161 7.31 -2.82 4.12
N LEU A 162 6.62 -1.68 4.23
CA LEU A 162 6.54 -0.68 3.16
C LEU A 162 7.94 -0.17 2.76
N LEU A 163 8.76 0.22 3.73
CA LEU A 163 10.12 0.71 3.48
C LEU A 163 11.00 -0.37 2.84
N GLY A 164 10.95 -1.61 3.34
CA GLY A 164 11.73 -2.71 2.77
C GLY A 164 11.35 -3.01 1.31
N VAL A 165 10.06 -2.96 0.98
CA VAL A 165 9.57 -3.16 -0.39
C VAL A 165 9.98 -2.00 -1.30
N LEU A 166 9.85 -0.75 -0.84
CA LEU A 166 10.27 0.43 -1.60
C LEU A 166 11.79 0.44 -1.86
N ALA A 167 12.60 0.08 -0.86
CA ALA A 167 14.04 -0.01 -0.98
C ALA A 167 14.46 -1.11 -1.97
N LYS A 168 13.83 -2.29 -1.88
CA LYS A 168 14.04 -3.39 -2.84
C LYS A 168 13.68 -3.01 -4.28
N LYS A 169 12.73 -2.09 -4.47
CA LYS A 169 12.35 -1.54 -5.78
C LYS A 169 13.10 -0.28 -6.17
N THR A 170 14.15 0.10 -5.42
CA THR A 170 15.00 1.27 -5.68
C THR A 170 14.25 2.61 -5.73
N LEU A 171 13.03 2.65 -5.16
CA LEU A 171 12.26 3.89 -5.03
C LEU A 171 12.79 4.76 -3.88
N ILE A 172 13.48 4.14 -2.93
CA ILE A 172 14.18 4.79 -1.81
C ILE A 172 15.53 4.10 -1.60
N ARG A 173 16.44 4.77 -0.89
CA ARG A 173 17.75 4.28 -0.48
C ARG A 173 17.81 4.09 1.04
N GLU A 174 18.43 2.98 1.46
CA GLU A 174 18.81 2.73 2.84
C GLU A 174 20.16 3.36 3.15
N VAL A 175 20.26 4.02 4.30
CA VAL A 175 21.47 4.66 4.81
C VAL A 175 21.76 4.10 6.19
N LEU A 176 22.91 3.47 6.34
CA LEU A 176 23.42 3.02 7.63
C LEU A 176 24.09 4.18 8.33
N ILE A 177 23.51 4.64 9.45
CA ILE A 177 24.13 5.64 10.30
C ILE A 177 24.72 4.90 11.49
N GLY A 178 26.05 4.79 11.52
CA GLY A 178 26.78 4.35 12.70
C GLY A 178 26.74 5.44 13.75
N GLY A 179 26.34 5.11 14.97
CA GLY A 179 26.54 6.03 16.08
C GLY A 179 28.00 5.97 16.55
N GLU A 180 28.48 7.06 17.14
CA GLU A 180 29.80 7.06 17.78
C GLU A 180 29.86 6.00 18.89
N MET A 181 31.06 5.47 19.11
CA MET A 181 31.44 4.44 20.08
C MET A 181 30.34 3.98 21.07
N GLY A 182 29.61 2.91 20.71
CA GLY A 182 28.63 2.24 21.59
C GLY A 182 27.17 2.30 21.14
N ASP A 183 26.83 3.18 20.20
CA ASP A 183 25.47 3.28 19.68
C ASP A 183 25.17 2.22 18.60
N PRO A 184 23.96 1.62 18.63
CA PRO A 184 23.56 0.65 17.62
C PRO A 184 23.46 1.30 16.23
N ILE A 185 23.92 0.59 15.19
CA ILE A 185 23.77 1.03 13.79
C ILE A 185 22.28 1.21 13.51
N GLN A 186 21.90 2.42 13.09
CA GLN A 186 20.53 2.74 12.75
C GLN A 186 20.33 2.78 11.24
N ILE A 187 19.35 2.02 10.73
CA ILE A 187 18.90 2.12 9.34
C ILE A 187 17.98 3.33 9.20
N LYS A 188 18.32 4.22 8.27
CA LYS A 188 17.48 5.35 7.84
C LYS A 188 17.22 5.30 6.34
N TYR A 189 16.25 6.09 5.88
CA TYR A 189 15.71 6.04 4.53
C TYR A 189 15.66 7.43 3.90
N THR A 190 15.92 7.52 2.60
CA THR A 190 15.87 8.75 1.80
C THR A 190 15.56 8.41 0.35
N CYS A 191 15.07 9.36 -0.46
CA CYS A 191 14.85 9.16 -1.90
C CYS A 191 16.14 9.44 -2.71
#